data_AF-A0A0G0MWI9-F1
#
_entry.id   AF-A0A0G0MWI9-F1
#
_cell.length_a   1.000
_cell.length_b   1.000
_cell.length_c   1.000
_cell.angle_alpha   90.00
_cell.angle_beta   90.00
_cell.angle_gamma   90.00
#
_symmetry.space_group_name_H-M   'P 1'
#
loop_
_entity.id
_entity.type
_entity.pdbx_description
1 polymer ?
#
loop_
_entity_poly.entity_id
_entity_poly.type
_entity_poly.pdbx_seq_one_letter_code
_entity_poly.pdbx_strand_id
1 'polypeptide(L)'
;MFSKIKITKVAFLGFLFGLLIFQGCSKVDRPAYDQFAQCLADQGLKMYGAFWCSACSSQKKLFGSSFQYVDYIECDDRDPSGKGQAELCKEKNIESYPTWTYTDGRKWVGVQTFEKLGSIANCPVPPSGDSSSNSDPTIDITVPSE
;
A
#
# COMPACT_ATOMS: atom_id res chain seq x y z
N MET A 1 -6.77 -16.38 59.22
CA MET A 1 -7.71 -15.27 58.92
C MET A 1 -7.29 -14.68 57.57
N PHE A 2 -7.68 -15.33 56.48
CA PHE A 2 -7.15 -15.05 55.14
C PHE A 2 -7.92 -13.90 54.50
N SER A 3 -7.17 -12.83 54.21
CA SER A 3 -7.62 -11.60 53.59
C SER A 3 -8.35 -11.90 52.27
N LYS A 4 -9.69 -11.94 52.30
CA LYS A 4 -10.57 -11.95 51.12
C LYS A 4 -10.70 -10.56 50.50
N ILE A 5 -9.61 -9.80 50.47
CA ILE A 5 -9.58 -8.43 49.96
C ILE A 5 -8.72 -8.40 48.69
N LYS A 6 -9.44 -8.25 47.57
CA LYS A 6 -9.02 -7.63 46.29
C LYS A 6 -8.46 -8.48 45.14
N ILE A 7 -8.61 -9.81 45.09
CA ILE A 7 -8.32 -10.54 43.83
C ILE A 7 -9.26 -10.05 42.70
N THR A 8 -10.53 -9.80 43.01
CA THR A 8 -11.52 -9.29 42.05
C THR A 8 -11.26 -7.84 41.62
N LYS A 9 -10.68 -6.99 42.49
CA LYS A 9 -10.39 -5.58 42.15
C LYS A 9 -9.09 -5.42 41.37
N VAL A 10 -8.08 -6.27 41.61
CA VAL A 10 -6.82 -6.27 40.83
C VAL A 10 -7.06 -6.78 39.41
N ALA A 11 -7.91 -7.80 39.23
CA ALA A 11 -8.32 -8.26 37.90
C ALA A 11 -9.11 -7.19 37.14
N PHE A 12 -10.02 -6.46 37.79
CA PHE A 12 -10.76 -5.35 37.17
C PHE A 12 -9.87 -4.14 36.84
N LEU A 13 -8.91 -3.78 37.71
CA LEU A 13 -7.95 -2.71 37.43
C LEU A 13 -7.03 -3.07 36.26
N GLY A 14 -6.56 -4.31 36.18
CA GLY A 14 -5.74 -4.81 35.07
C GLY A 14 -6.51 -4.93 33.75
N PHE A 15 -7.80 -5.28 33.81
CA PHE A 15 -8.67 -5.33 32.63
C PHE A 15 -9.06 -3.94 32.12
N LEU A 16 -9.34 -2.98 33.01
CA LEU A 16 -9.57 -1.57 32.66
C LEU A 16 -8.31 -0.90 32.11
N PHE A 17 -7.14 -1.20 32.69
CA PHE A 17 -5.86 -0.68 32.20
C PHE A 17 -5.46 -1.35 30.87
N GLY A 18 -5.72 -2.65 30.70
CA GLY A 18 -5.48 -3.39 29.45
C GLY A 18 -6.38 -2.97 28.28
N LEU A 19 -7.62 -2.56 28.56
CA LEU A 19 -8.54 -2.00 27.55
C LEU A 19 -8.13 -0.59 27.07
N LEU A 20 -7.33 0.15 27.85
CA LEU A 20 -6.82 1.47 27.45
C LEU A 20 -5.59 1.41 26.53
N ILE A 21 -4.85 0.29 26.49
CA ILE A 21 -3.64 0.15 25.64
C ILE A 21 -3.96 -0.40 24.23
N PHE A 22 -5.22 -0.76 23.92
CA PHE A 22 -5.61 -1.36 22.64
C PHE A 22 -5.95 -0.34 21.54
N GLN A 23 -5.90 0.96 21.83
CA GLN A 23 -6.25 1.99 20.87
C GLN A 23 -5.00 2.58 20.20
N GLY A 24 -4.77 2.16 18.94
CA GLY A 24 -4.16 3.07 17.97
C GLY A 24 -2.99 2.51 17.17
N CYS A 25 -3.28 1.69 16.17
CA CYS A 25 -2.51 1.75 14.92
C CYS A 25 -3.41 2.45 13.90
N SER A 26 -3.39 3.78 13.88
CA SER A 26 -4.10 4.55 12.86
C SER A 26 -3.43 4.26 11.52
N LYS A 27 -4.13 3.60 10.58
CA LYS A 27 -3.67 3.53 9.19
C LYS A 27 -3.56 4.98 8.71
N VAL A 28 -2.40 5.36 8.18
CA VAL A 28 -2.24 6.67 7.54
C VAL A 28 -3.08 6.65 6.27
N ASP A 29 -4.20 7.37 6.30
CA ASP A 29 -5.08 7.48 5.15
C ASP A 29 -4.36 8.22 4.02
N ARG A 30 -4.24 7.58 2.85
CA ARG A 30 -3.67 8.16 1.63
C ARG A 30 -4.70 8.11 0.50
N PRO A 31 -5.79 8.90 0.59
CA PRO A 31 -6.94 8.78 -0.29
C PRO A 31 -6.58 8.93 -1.78
N ALA A 32 -5.63 9.80 -2.13
CA ALA A 32 -5.18 9.95 -3.51
C ALA A 32 -4.48 8.69 -4.06
N TYR A 33 -3.69 8.00 -3.23
CA TYR A 33 -3.01 6.76 -3.62
C TYR A 33 -3.98 5.59 -3.70
N ASP A 34 -4.97 5.54 -2.81
CA ASP A 34 -6.05 4.56 -2.83
C ASP A 34 -6.88 4.70 -4.11
N GLN A 35 -7.33 5.93 -4.43
CA GLN A 35 -8.08 6.24 -5.65
C GLN A 35 -7.27 5.91 -6.90
N PHE A 36 -5.97 6.22 -6.91
CA PHE A 36 -5.10 5.87 -8.03
C PHE A 36 -5.00 4.35 -8.21
N ALA A 37 -4.71 3.60 -7.15
CA ALA A 37 -4.61 2.14 -7.21
C ALA A 37 -5.92 1.47 -7.64
N GLN A 38 -7.06 1.95 -7.13
CA GLN A 38 -8.40 1.51 -7.54
C GLN A 38 -8.66 1.82 -9.01
N CYS A 39 -8.36 3.04 -9.47
CA CYS A 39 -8.52 3.41 -10.87
C CYS A 39 -7.69 2.50 -11.80
N LEU A 40 -6.43 2.17 -11.45
CA LEU A 40 -5.63 1.24 -12.24
C LEU A 40 -6.32 -0.12 -12.38
N ALA A 41 -6.85 -0.66 -11.28
CA ALA A 41 -7.57 -1.94 -11.28
C ALA A 41 -8.87 -1.86 -12.09
N ASP A 42 -9.64 -0.79 -11.95
CA ASP A 42 -10.90 -0.56 -12.69
C ASP A 42 -10.67 -0.45 -14.20
N GLN A 43 -9.54 0.13 -14.62
CA GLN A 43 -9.12 0.18 -16.03
C GLN A 43 -8.52 -1.16 -16.51
N GLY A 44 -8.34 -2.11 -15.60
CA GLY A 44 -7.86 -3.45 -15.90
C GLY A 44 -6.36 -3.56 -16.06
N LEU A 45 -5.58 -2.64 -15.46
CA LEU A 45 -4.14 -2.88 -15.27
C LEU A 45 -3.97 -3.93 -14.16
N LYS A 46 -3.16 -4.93 -14.47
CA LYS A 46 -2.78 -5.97 -13.53
C LYS A 46 -1.27 -6.00 -13.38
N MET A 47 -0.78 -6.21 -12.16
CA MET A 47 0.64 -6.43 -11.89
C MET A 47 0.88 -7.92 -11.62
N TYR A 48 1.71 -8.54 -12.44
CA TYR A 48 2.20 -9.91 -12.23
C TYR A 48 3.56 -9.84 -11.55
N GLY A 49 3.75 -10.59 -10.48
CA GLY A 49 5.02 -10.62 -9.77
C GLY A 49 5.17 -11.84 -8.88
N ALA A 50 6.24 -11.85 -8.09
CA ALA A 50 6.46 -12.89 -7.09
C ALA A 50 6.69 -12.29 -5.70
N PHE A 51 6.29 -12.99 -4.64
CA PHE A 51 6.41 -12.49 -3.26
C PHE A 51 7.88 -12.22 -2.84
N TRP A 52 8.84 -12.99 -3.37
CA TRP A 52 10.28 -12.87 -3.10
C TRP A 52 11.01 -11.89 -4.02
N CYS A 53 10.32 -11.31 -5.01
CA CYS A 53 10.94 -10.48 -6.04
C CYS A 53 11.25 -9.06 -5.52
N SER A 54 12.54 -8.69 -5.52
CA SER A 54 13.02 -7.39 -5.04
C SER A 54 12.42 -6.21 -5.82
N ALA A 55 12.39 -6.28 -7.15
CA ALA A 55 11.77 -5.24 -7.99
C ALA A 55 10.26 -5.10 -7.73
N CYS A 56 9.58 -6.20 -7.43
CA CYS A 56 8.17 -6.23 -7.08
C CYS A 56 7.94 -5.54 -5.74
N SER A 57 8.82 -5.78 -4.76
CA SER A 57 8.83 -5.04 -3.49
C SER A 57 9.02 -3.54 -3.71
N SER A 58 9.94 -3.13 -4.59
CA SER A 58 10.13 -1.72 -4.96
C SER A 58 8.87 -1.09 -5.57
N GLN A 59 8.19 -1.78 -6.50
CA GLN A 59 6.92 -1.31 -7.04
C GLN A 59 5.85 -1.18 -5.95
N LYS A 60 5.68 -2.20 -5.11
CA LYS A 60 4.72 -2.21 -3.99
C LYS A 60 4.98 -1.06 -3.02
N LYS A 61 6.24 -0.75 -2.75
CA LYS A 61 6.63 0.35 -1.84
C LYS A 61 6.17 1.73 -2.33
N LEU A 62 6.12 1.97 -3.65
CA LEU A 62 5.61 3.23 -4.19
C LEU A 62 4.16 3.48 -3.73
N PHE A 63 3.33 2.44 -3.73
CA PHE A 63 1.94 2.50 -3.27
C PHE A 63 1.79 2.38 -1.73
N GLY A 64 2.72 1.69 -1.07
CA GLY A 64 2.62 1.28 0.34
C GLY A 64 1.30 0.58 0.65
N SER A 65 0.55 1.03 1.68
CA SER A 65 -0.73 0.40 2.07
C SER A 65 -1.78 0.39 0.95
N SER A 66 -1.77 1.40 0.07
CA SER A 66 -2.69 1.51 -1.07
C SER A 66 -2.48 0.42 -2.12
N PHE A 67 -1.36 -0.33 -2.07
CA PHE A 67 -1.14 -1.46 -2.98
C PHE A 67 -2.22 -2.53 -2.85
N GLN A 68 -2.92 -2.61 -1.70
CA GLN A 68 -4.03 -3.54 -1.49
C GLN A 68 -5.15 -3.42 -2.53
N TYR A 69 -5.26 -2.26 -3.22
CA TYR A 69 -6.26 -2.03 -4.26
C TYR A 69 -5.75 -2.32 -5.68
N VAL A 70 -4.44 -2.55 -5.86
CA VAL A 70 -3.89 -2.96 -7.17
C VAL A 70 -4.29 -4.40 -7.43
N ASP A 71 -4.76 -4.70 -8.65
CA ASP A 71 -4.98 -6.08 -9.10
C ASP A 71 -3.63 -6.79 -9.29
N TYR A 72 -3.16 -7.48 -8.25
CA TYR A 72 -1.89 -8.18 -8.21
C TYR A 72 -2.07 -9.68 -8.34
N ILE A 73 -1.35 -10.27 -9.30
CA ILE A 73 -1.27 -11.71 -9.52
C ILE A 73 0.07 -12.23 -9.00
N GLU A 74 0.00 -13.10 -8.00
CA GLU A 74 1.16 -13.82 -7.46
C GLU A 74 1.51 -14.99 -8.37
N CYS A 75 2.67 -14.98 -8.98
CA CYS A 75 3.10 -15.96 -9.97
C CYS A 75 3.90 -17.14 -9.40
N ASP A 76 4.05 -17.23 -8.07
CA ASP A 76 4.79 -18.30 -7.43
C ASP A 76 3.93 -19.07 -6.41
N ASP A 77 3.73 -20.37 -6.66
CA ASP A 77 2.92 -21.25 -5.80
C ASP A 77 3.59 -21.55 -4.46
N ARG A 78 4.84 -21.14 -4.25
CA ARG A 78 5.52 -21.19 -2.94
C ARG A 78 5.11 -20.04 -2.03
N ASP A 79 4.25 -19.12 -2.48
CA ASP A 79 3.70 -18.05 -1.65
C ASP A 79 3.05 -18.65 -0.39
N PRO A 80 3.51 -18.28 0.82
CA PRO A 80 3.01 -18.86 2.07
C PRO A 80 1.53 -18.56 2.33
N SER A 81 0.92 -17.60 1.62
CA SER A 81 -0.52 -17.32 1.73
C SER A 81 -1.39 -18.26 0.88
N GLY A 82 -0.78 -19.10 0.03
CA GLY A 82 -1.48 -20.03 -0.85
C GLY A 82 -2.21 -19.36 -2.01
N LYS A 83 -1.83 -18.12 -2.37
CA LYS A 83 -2.47 -17.34 -3.44
C LYS A 83 -1.71 -17.37 -4.78
N GLY A 84 -0.69 -18.23 -4.88
CA GLY A 84 0.06 -18.44 -6.11
C GLY A 84 -0.85 -18.90 -7.25
N GLN A 85 -0.60 -18.32 -8.42
CA GLN A 85 -1.31 -18.52 -9.67
C GLN A 85 -0.29 -18.73 -10.80
N ALA A 86 0.71 -19.59 -10.57
CA ALA A 86 1.83 -19.76 -11.51
C ALA A 86 1.36 -20.15 -12.93
N GLU A 87 0.31 -20.97 -13.05
CA GLU A 87 -0.21 -21.39 -14.35
C GLU A 87 -0.80 -20.22 -15.16
N LEU A 88 -1.58 -19.34 -14.51
CA LEU A 88 -2.09 -18.12 -15.14
C LEU A 88 -0.94 -17.25 -15.67
N CYS A 89 0.16 -17.14 -14.93
CA CYS A 89 1.33 -16.37 -15.37
C CYS A 89 2.03 -16.99 -16.58
N LYS A 90 2.09 -18.33 -16.69
CA LYS A 90 2.59 -19.02 -17.89
C LYS A 90 1.67 -18.78 -19.09
N GLU A 91 0.35 -18.95 -18.92
CA GLU A 91 -0.64 -18.70 -19.98
C GLU A 91 -0.57 -17.26 -20.51
N LYS A 92 -0.34 -16.29 -19.61
CA LYS A 92 -0.15 -14.89 -19.97
C LYS A 92 1.24 -14.57 -20.50
N ASN A 93 2.14 -15.55 -20.63
CA ASN A 93 3.52 -15.41 -21.08
C ASN A 93 4.28 -14.34 -20.27
N ILE A 94 4.23 -14.42 -18.95
CA ILE A 94 4.98 -13.52 -18.05
C ILE A 94 6.39 -14.08 -17.88
N GLU A 95 7.38 -13.40 -18.47
CA GLU A 95 8.78 -13.86 -18.50
C GLU A 95 9.64 -13.22 -17.41
N SER A 96 9.19 -12.11 -16.82
CA SER A 96 9.96 -11.36 -15.84
C SER A 96 9.04 -10.59 -14.87
N TYR A 97 9.58 -10.24 -13.71
CA TYR A 97 8.83 -9.60 -12.64
C TYR A 97 9.44 -8.25 -12.21
N PRO A 98 8.59 -7.26 -11.85
CA PRO A 98 7.16 -7.26 -12.12
C PRO A 98 6.87 -7.06 -13.61
N THR A 99 5.70 -7.50 -14.07
CA THR A 99 5.18 -7.15 -15.39
C THR A 99 3.77 -6.61 -15.21
N TRP A 100 3.52 -5.40 -15.72
CA TRP A 100 2.19 -4.84 -15.81
C TRP A 100 1.55 -5.27 -17.13
N THR A 101 0.28 -5.66 -17.10
CA THR A 101 -0.49 -5.95 -18.32
C THR A 101 -1.74 -5.10 -18.37
N TYR A 102 -2.18 -4.76 -19.58
CA TYR A 102 -3.49 -4.15 -19.82
C TYR A 102 -4.46 -5.14 -20.46
N THR A 103 -5.74 -4.77 -20.51
CA THR A 103 -6.83 -5.60 -21.05
C THR A 103 -6.64 -5.98 -22.52
N ASP A 104 -5.91 -5.17 -23.28
CA ASP A 104 -5.55 -5.42 -24.69
C ASP A 104 -4.30 -6.30 -24.88
N GLY A 105 -3.71 -6.81 -23.80
CA GLY A 105 -2.55 -7.71 -23.83
C GLY A 105 -1.20 -7.01 -23.91
N ARG A 106 -1.13 -5.67 -23.98
CA ARG A 106 0.13 -4.93 -23.85
C ARG A 106 0.79 -5.18 -22.50
N LYS A 107 2.12 -5.19 -22.49
CA LYS A 107 2.94 -5.49 -21.31
C LYS A 107 3.99 -4.40 -21.08
N TRP A 108 4.24 -4.09 -19.80
CA TRP A 108 5.32 -3.22 -19.37
C TRP A 108 6.12 -3.92 -18.28
N VAL A 109 7.34 -4.32 -18.64
CA VAL A 109 8.25 -5.05 -17.75
C VAL A 109 8.98 -4.08 -16.83
N GLY A 110 9.19 -4.53 -15.58
CA GLY A 110 9.92 -3.79 -14.56
C GLY A 110 9.07 -2.80 -13.79
N VAL A 111 9.71 -2.11 -12.85
CA VAL A 111 9.08 -1.08 -12.03
C VAL A 111 8.64 0.10 -12.91
N GLN A 112 7.39 0.52 -12.75
CA GLN A 112 6.78 1.65 -13.44
C GLN A 112 6.50 2.79 -12.46
N THR A 113 6.69 4.02 -12.92
CA THR A 113 6.32 5.22 -12.17
C THR A 113 4.80 5.44 -12.21
N PHE A 114 4.27 6.27 -11.31
CA PHE A 114 2.84 6.58 -11.32
C PHE A 114 2.43 7.39 -12.54
N GLU A 115 3.28 8.26 -13.05
CA GLU A 115 3.03 9.03 -14.27
C GLU A 115 2.85 8.08 -15.46
N LYS A 116 3.70 7.05 -15.54
CA LYS A 116 3.59 6.04 -16.60
C LYS A 116 2.31 5.23 -16.49
N LEU A 117 2.02 4.69 -15.30
CA LEU A 117 0.81 3.89 -15.07
C LEU A 117 -0.47 4.73 -15.27
N GLY A 118 -0.49 5.96 -14.76
CA GLY A 118 -1.58 6.90 -14.94
C GLY A 118 -1.80 7.28 -16.40
N SER A 119 -0.73 7.49 -17.16
CA SER A 119 -0.82 7.75 -18.61
C SER A 119 -1.37 6.54 -19.39
N ILE A 120 -1.01 5.31 -19.01
CA ILE A 120 -1.52 4.09 -19.66
C ILE A 120 -3.02 3.92 -19.38
N ALA A 121 -3.42 4.12 -18.12
CA ALA A 121 -4.76 3.86 -17.62
C ALA A 121 -5.71 5.06 -17.78
N ASN A 122 -5.19 6.23 -18.17
CA ASN A 122 -5.90 7.50 -18.06
C ASN A 122 -6.44 7.78 -16.62
N CYS A 123 -5.60 7.49 -15.62
CA CYS A 123 -5.92 7.67 -14.20
C CYS A 123 -5.22 8.92 -13.62
N PRO A 124 -5.89 9.70 -12.74
CA PRO A 124 -5.27 10.81 -12.04
C PRO A 124 -4.10 10.36 -11.18
N VAL A 125 -2.91 10.91 -11.43
CA VAL A 125 -1.69 10.57 -10.69
C VAL A 125 -1.75 11.21 -9.30
N PRO A 126 -1.43 10.46 -8.22
CA PRO A 126 -1.41 11.04 -6.88
C PRO A 126 -0.29 12.08 -6.77
N PRO A 127 -0.44 13.11 -5.93
CA PRO A 127 0.60 14.10 -5.74
C PRO A 127 1.89 13.43 -5.24
N SER A 128 3.04 13.89 -5.76
CA SER A 128 4.34 13.48 -5.26
C SER A 128 4.42 13.76 -3.75
N GLY A 129 5.05 12.83 -3.02
CA GLY A 129 5.20 12.88 -1.56
C GLY A 129 6.10 14.01 -1.04
N ASP A 130 6.29 15.08 -1.80
CA ASP A 130 6.94 16.34 -1.40
C ASP A 130 5.94 17.48 -1.15
N SER A 131 4.66 17.30 -1.51
CA SER A 131 3.62 18.33 -1.33
C SER A 131 3.06 18.47 0.09
N SER A 132 3.63 17.76 1.07
CA SER A 132 3.24 17.86 2.50
C SER A 132 4.28 18.53 3.40
N SER A 133 5.36 19.10 2.84
CA SER A 133 6.18 20.08 3.57
C SER A 133 5.84 21.48 3.08
N ASN A 134 5.14 22.24 3.93
CA ASN A 134 4.76 23.66 3.82
C ASN A 134 3.35 23.94 3.27
N SER A 135 2.35 23.57 4.07
CA SER A 135 1.29 24.52 4.42
C SER A 135 1.32 24.76 5.93
N ASP A 136 2.43 25.34 6.41
CA ASP A 136 2.40 26.13 7.63
C ASP A 136 2.14 27.59 7.22
N PRO A 137 0.94 28.14 7.42
CA PRO A 137 0.65 29.52 7.11
C PRO A 137 1.08 30.43 8.27
N THR A 138 2.29 30.27 8.82
CA THR A 138 2.84 31.22 9.80
C THR A 138 4.37 31.34 9.75
N ILE A 139 4.94 31.73 8.61
CA ILE A 139 6.23 32.43 8.62
C ILE A 139 6.11 33.68 7.74
N ASP A 140 5.62 34.75 8.38
CA ASP A 140 5.88 36.13 7.97
C ASP A 140 7.34 36.43 8.28
N ILE A 141 8.20 36.39 7.26
CA ILE A 141 9.49 37.10 7.29
C ILE A 141 9.34 38.28 6.36
N THR A 142 9.01 39.41 6.95
CA THR A 142 9.25 40.74 6.41
C THR A 142 10.77 40.86 6.19
N VAL A 143 11.22 40.81 4.94
CA VAL A 143 12.60 41.16 4.55
C VAL A 143 12.62 42.65 4.22
N PRO A 144 13.33 43.51 4.97
CA PRO A 144 13.58 44.88 4.55
C PRO A 144 14.60 44.86 3.41
N SER A 145 14.27 45.54 2.33
CA SER A 145 15.16 45.90 1.25
C SER A 145 16.15 46.98 1.70
N GLU A 146 17.44 46.68 1.73
CA GLU A 146 18.56 47.61 1.45
C GLU A 146 19.70 46.87 0.73
#